data_AF-A0A0Q9QAF5-F1
#
_entry.id   AF-A0A0Q9QAF5-F1
#
_cell.length_a   1.000
_cell.length_b   1.000
_cell.length_c   1.000
_cell.angle_alpha   90.00
_cell.angle_beta   90.00
_cell.angle_gamma   90.00
#
_symmetry.space_group_name_H-M   'P 1'
#
loop_
_entity.id
_entity.type
_entity.pdbx_description
1 polymer ?
#
loop_
_entity_poly.entity_id
_entity_poly.type
_entity_poly.pdbx_seq_one_letter_code
_entity_poly.pdbx_strand_id
1 'polypeptide(L)'
;MREPRLLHSPFPADDDKLDVLLRADYARYDFAVPLLPPEPLRVAPCPLDAGPPGLRPADPQAMRDYEARLRCLARRVAGALPVPDHPAWRSPPQTPVGRPALVQALDRHIRGLSQAGMPLDTDQALRMLAQPRMAGCIARSFLEARLRRTAAPARLRRLSEIRTLRMRLDASVAVDKCIYPRLPVALRDPARERAFLDWAQADPGVDAFCRIGGRHGLLRLRYQDDEGGPAAWRPDFLVRLATVPAVYLVELHGPRPGAARLHAAMGWCERINALPSILRDMRSWFYAPLGGVPLDHGRRRGARLGELLAFARLRAGYVAR
;
A
#
# COMPACT_ATOMS: atom_id res chain seq x y z
N MET A 1 -23.01 38.94 52.16
CA MET A 1 -23.45 38.17 50.98
C MET A 1 -22.79 38.80 49.76
N ARG A 2 -21.81 38.12 49.14
CA ARG A 2 -21.16 38.56 47.90
C ARG A 2 -21.69 37.70 46.77
N GLU A 3 -22.22 38.32 45.73
CA GLU A 3 -22.62 37.67 44.48
C GLU A 3 -21.43 36.91 43.87
N PRO A 4 -21.66 35.75 43.23
CA PRO A 4 -20.61 35.06 42.51
C PRO A 4 -20.34 35.78 41.19
N ARG A 5 -19.15 36.36 41.07
CA ARG A 5 -18.61 36.84 39.79
C ARG A 5 -18.54 35.67 38.82
N LEU A 6 -19.32 35.73 37.74
CA LEU A 6 -19.13 34.90 36.55
C LEU A 6 -17.73 35.18 36.02
N LEU A 7 -16.84 34.19 36.17
CA LEU A 7 -15.57 34.16 35.45
C LEU A 7 -15.89 33.99 33.96
N HIS A 8 -15.84 35.09 33.21
CA HIS A 8 -15.72 35.00 31.76
C HIS A 8 -14.42 34.25 31.43
N SER A 9 -14.58 33.09 30.80
CA SER A 9 -13.49 32.36 30.17
C SER A 9 -12.86 33.26 29.10
N PRO A 10 -11.54 33.47 29.08
CA PRO A 10 -10.87 34.33 28.09
C PRO A 10 -10.62 33.60 26.76
N PHE A 11 -11.16 32.39 26.58
CA PHE A 11 -11.03 31.63 25.33
C PHE A 11 -12.33 31.73 24.53
N PRO A 12 -12.30 32.26 23.30
CA PRO A 12 -13.47 32.23 22.43
C PRO A 12 -13.88 30.77 22.20
N ALA A 13 -15.19 30.52 22.16
CA ALA A 13 -15.72 29.25 21.68
C ALA A 13 -15.10 28.94 20.31
N ASP A 14 -14.74 27.68 20.07
CA ASP A 14 -14.08 27.16 18.87
C ASP A 14 -15.09 27.10 17.68
N ASP A 15 -15.73 28.24 17.38
CA ASP A 15 -16.85 28.43 16.44
C ASP A 15 -16.46 28.22 14.96
N ASP A 16 -15.16 28.09 14.66
CA ASP A 16 -14.67 27.96 13.28
C ASP A 16 -14.64 26.52 12.77
N LYS A 17 -14.89 25.52 13.62
CA LYS A 17 -14.83 24.09 13.24
C LYS A 17 -16.21 23.58 12.84
N LEU A 18 -16.31 23.07 11.61
CA LEU A 18 -17.51 22.41 11.10
C LEU A 18 -17.31 20.91 10.93
N ASP A 19 -18.38 20.17 11.20
CA ASP A 19 -18.52 18.76 10.85
C ASP A 19 -19.30 18.65 9.53
N VAL A 20 -18.58 18.34 8.46
CA VAL A 20 -19.14 18.18 7.11
C VAL A 20 -19.62 16.75 6.94
N LEU A 21 -20.93 16.57 6.79
CA LEU A 21 -21.54 15.28 6.48
C LEU A 21 -21.46 14.96 4.98
N LEU A 22 -21.73 13.69 4.63
CA LEU A 22 -21.95 13.30 3.25
C LEU A 22 -23.14 14.06 2.63
N ARG A 23 -23.05 14.37 1.34
CA ARG A 23 -24.18 14.91 0.57
C ARG A 23 -25.29 13.86 0.44
N ALA A 24 -26.54 14.27 0.20
CA ALA A 24 -27.63 13.33 -0.05
C ALA A 24 -27.38 12.44 -1.27
N ASP A 25 -26.76 12.98 -2.32
CA ASP A 25 -26.43 12.31 -3.57
C ASP A 25 -25.00 11.73 -3.59
N TYR A 26 -24.38 11.51 -2.42
CA TYR A 26 -22.97 11.11 -2.31
C TYR A 26 -22.61 9.86 -3.12
N ALA A 27 -23.55 8.93 -3.30
CA ALA A 27 -23.32 7.68 -4.02
C ALA A 27 -22.81 7.92 -5.46
N ARG A 28 -23.20 9.03 -6.08
CA ARG A 28 -22.71 9.44 -7.40
C ARG A 28 -21.22 9.70 -7.40
N TYR A 29 -20.67 10.30 -6.34
CA TYR A 29 -19.27 10.73 -6.26
C TYR A 29 -18.36 9.79 -5.46
N ASP A 30 -18.94 8.71 -4.91
CA ASP A 30 -18.22 7.80 -4.03
C ASP A 30 -17.22 6.94 -4.81
N PHE A 31 -16.14 6.57 -4.12
CA PHE A 31 -15.07 5.75 -4.67
C PHE A 31 -15.10 4.39 -3.98
N ALA A 32 -15.31 3.33 -4.76
CA ALA A 32 -15.02 1.97 -4.33
C ALA A 32 -13.53 1.71 -4.51
N VAL A 33 -12.80 1.63 -3.39
CA VAL A 33 -11.37 1.35 -3.37
C VAL A 33 -11.16 -0.14 -3.08
N PRO A 34 -10.56 -0.90 -4.02
CA PRO A 34 -10.19 -2.28 -3.77
C PRO A 34 -9.08 -2.34 -2.72
N LEU A 35 -9.36 -2.97 -1.58
CA LEU A 35 -8.30 -3.34 -0.65
C LEU A 35 -7.55 -4.53 -1.22
N LEU A 36 -6.35 -4.23 -1.73
CA LEU A 36 -5.41 -5.23 -2.19
C LEU A 36 -4.76 -5.89 -0.97
N PRO A 37 -4.69 -7.24 -0.91
CA PRO A 37 -3.81 -7.90 0.04
C PRO A 37 -2.35 -7.45 -0.19
N PRO A 38 -1.51 -7.45 0.86
CA PRO A 38 -0.10 -7.10 0.72
C PRO A 38 0.60 -8.02 -0.30
N GLU A 39 1.61 -7.49 -0.99
CA GLU A 39 2.14 -8.07 -2.21
C GLU A 39 2.68 -9.50 -2.04
N PRO A 40 2.35 -10.39 -2.98
CA PRO A 40 3.04 -11.66 -3.13
C PRO A 40 4.29 -11.53 -4.03
N LEU A 41 5.53 -11.62 -3.51
CA LEU A 41 6.75 -11.69 -4.37
C LEU A 41 6.81 -12.98 -5.20
N ARG A 42 6.81 -12.87 -6.54
CA ARG A 42 6.79 -14.01 -7.50
C ARG A 42 7.92 -15.01 -7.24
N VAL A 43 7.59 -16.15 -6.63
CA VAL A 43 8.40 -17.38 -6.66
C VAL A 43 7.61 -18.47 -7.40
N ALA A 44 8.26 -19.13 -8.35
CA ALA A 44 7.70 -20.21 -9.16
C ALA A 44 7.37 -21.46 -8.31
N PRO A 45 6.27 -22.19 -8.59
CA PRO A 45 5.96 -23.44 -7.88
C PRO A 45 6.79 -24.60 -8.41
N CYS A 46 7.26 -25.47 -7.50
CA CYS A 46 8.00 -26.70 -7.81
C CYS A 46 7.20 -27.91 -7.29
N PRO A 47 7.10 -29.03 -8.03
CA PRO A 47 6.27 -30.17 -7.66
C PRO A 47 6.86 -30.95 -6.48
N LEU A 48 6.00 -31.32 -5.55
CA LEU A 48 6.27 -32.18 -4.41
C LEU A 48 6.09 -33.64 -4.86
N ASP A 49 7.06 -34.53 -4.61
CA ASP A 49 6.85 -35.97 -4.31
C ASP A 49 8.15 -36.83 -4.25
N ALA A 50 9.36 -36.25 -4.20
CA ALA A 50 10.60 -37.03 -4.06
C ALA A 50 11.41 -36.70 -2.79
N GLY A 51 12.09 -37.72 -2.24
CA GLY A 51 13.01 -37.64 -1.11
C GLY A 51 14.16 -36.64 -1.33
N PRO A 52 14.93 -36.29 -0.27
CA PRO A 52 15.92 -35.21 -0.35
C PRO A 52 17.08 -35.62 -1.26
N PRO A 53 17.57 -34.75 -2.15
CA PRO A 53 18.66 -35.13 -3.05
C PRO A 53 20.00 -35.11 -2.30
N GLY A 54 20.84 -36.12 -2.55
CA GLY A 54 22.20 -36.22 -2.01
C GLY A 54 22.36 -37.01 -0.71
N LEU A 55 21.27 -37.30 0.02
CA LEU A 55 21.31 -38.21 1.18
C LEU A 55 20.91 -39.62 0.73
N ARG A 56 21.83 -40.58 0.80
CA ARG A 56 21.46 -42.00 0.71
C ARG A 56 20.46 -42.28 1.85
N PRO A 57 19.28 -42.86 1.57
CA PRO A 57 18.18 -42.99 2.55
C PRO A 57 18.43 -43.98 3.70
N ALA A 58 19.68 -44.25 4.10
CA ALA A 58 20.04 -45.36 4.99
C ALA A 58 20.95 -45.00 6.19
N ASP A 59 21.21 -43.73 6.49
CA ASP A 59 21.96 -43.32 7.70
C ASP A 59 21.07 -42.51 8.67
N PRO A 60 20.58 -43.13 9.77
CA PRO A 60 19.80 -42.46 10.80
C PRO A 60 20.53 -41.28 11.45
N GLN A 61 21.87 -41.30 11.51
CA GLN A 61 22.64 -40.23 12.12
C GLN A 61 22.71 -39.01 11.20
N ALA A 62 22.95 -39.21 9.91
CA ALA A 62 22.94 -38.14 8.92
C ALA A 62 21.56 -37.44 8.84
N MET A 63 20.46 -38.19 8.98
CA MET A 63 19.11 -37.62 9.03
C MET A 63 18.89 -36.76 10.27
N ARG A 64 19.34 -37.23 11.45
CA ARG A 64 19.27 -36.45 12.70
C ARG A 64 20.08 -35.15 12.63
N ASP A 65 21.26 -35.20 12.02
CA ASP A 65 22.13 -34.04 11.85
C ASP A 65 21.52 -33.02 10.87
N TYR A 66 20.92 -33.49 9.77
CA TYR A 66 20.19 -32.64 8.83
C TYR A 66 19.02 -31.91 9.52
N GLU A 67 18.19 -32.64 10.26
CA GLU A 67 17.06 -32.05 10.99
C GLU A 67 17.52 -31.03 12.03
N ALA A 68 18.61 -31.30 12.76
CA ALA A 68 19.17 -30.37 13.74
C ALA A 68 19.63 -29.06 13.07
N ARG A 69 20.30 -29.15 11.92
CA ARG A 69 20.74 -27.99 11.14
C ARG A 69 19.55 -27.21 10.57
N LEU A 70 18.53 -27.90 10.07
CA LEU A 70 17.31 -27.29 9.57
C LEU A 70 16.55 -26.52 10.66
N ARG A 71 16.46 -27.08 11.87
CA ARG A 71 15.90 -26.39 13.05
C ARG A 71 16.75 -25.18 13.46
N CYS A 72 18.06 -25.23 13.29
CA CYS A 72 18.95 -24.08 13.54
C CYS A 72 18.70 -22.96 12.52
N LEU A 73 18.64 -23.29 11.23
CA LEU A 73 18.30 -22.36 10.16
C LEU A 73 16.92 -21.72 10.39
N ALA A 74 15.91 -22.53 10.72
CA ALA A 74 14.57 -22.04 11.02
C ALA A 74 14.54 -21.06 12.20
N ARG A 75 15.35 -21.29 13.25
CA ARG A 75 15.49 -20.34 14.36
C ARG A 75 16.10 -19.02 13.92
N ARG A 76 17.15 -19.06 13.07
CA ARG A 76 17.77 -17.86 12.51
C ARG A 76 16.81 -17.07 11.61
N VAL A 77 16.13 -17.75 10.69
CA VAL A 77 15.13 -17.15 9.81
C VAL A 77 13.96 -16.56 10.61
N ALA A 78 13.49 -17.27 11.65
CA ALA A 78 12.45 -16.77 12.54
C ALA A 78 12.90 -15.53 13.32
N GLY A 79 14.16 -15.46 13.75
CA GLY A 79 14.75 -14.29 14.40
C GLY A 79 14.87 -13.06 13.47
N ALA A 80 14.94 -13.28 12.16
CA ALA A 80 14.97 -12.22 11.15
C ALA A 80 13.57 -11.78 10.69
N LEU A 81 12.51 -12.49 11.11
CA LEU A 81 11.12 -12.10 10.81
C LEU A 81 10.65 -10.97 11.75
N PRO A 82 9.77 -10.07 11.27
CA PRO A 82 9.17 -9.05 12.11
C PRO A 82 8.38 -9.67 13.27
N VAL A 83 8.18 -8.86 14.32
CA VAL A 83 7.62 -9.22 15.63
C VAL A 83 6.36 -10.13 15.56
N PRO A 84 6.12 -10.97 16.60
CA PRO A 84 5.07 -12.00 16.61
C PRO A 84 3.65 -11.49 16.35
N ASP A 85 3.36 -10.22 16.65
CA ASP A 85 2.02 -9.61 16.53
C ASP A 85 1.66 -9.17 15.09
N HIS A 86 2.44 -9.59 14.09
CA HIS A 86 2.13 -9.27 12.70
C HIS A 86 0.86 -10.01 12.24
N PRO A 87 -0.14 -9.32 11.63
CA PRO A 87 -1.45 -9.89 11.28
C PRO A 87 -1.40 -11.02 10.23
N ALA A 88 -0.22 -11.29 9.65
CA ALA A 88 0.02 -12.43 8.76
C ALA A 88 0.04 -13.78 9.48
N TRP A 89 0.21 -13.78 10.81
CA TRP A 89 0.46 -14.99 11.58
C TRP A 89 -0.79 -15.41 12.36
N ARG A 90 -1.34 -16.59 12.06
CA ARG A 90 -2.21 -17.31 13.00
C ARG A 90 -1.39 -17.97 14.13
N SER A 91 -0.15 -18.35 13.83
CA SER A 91 0.81 -18.90 14.78
C SER A 91 2.21 -18.43 14.35
N PRO A 92 2.87 -17.53 15.09
CA PRO A 92 4.11 -16.90 14.64
C PRO A 92 5.29 -17.90 14.59
N PRO A 93 6.18 -17.86 13.57
CA PRO A 93 7.31 -18.78 13.43
C PRO A 93 8.34 -18.68 14.57
N GLN A 94 8.32 -17.57 15.31
CA GLN A 94 9.12 -17.37 16.51
C GLN A 94 8.63 -18.22 17.69
N THR A 95 7.39 -18.71 17.66
CA THR A 95 6.80 -19.54 18.73
C THR A 95 7.08 -21.04 18.49
N PRO A 96 7.11 -21.87 19.55
CA PRO A 96 7.19 -23.33 19.40
C PRO A 96 6.08 -23.92 18.52
N VAL A 97 4.89 -23.31 18.53
CA VAL A 97 3.73 -23.75 17.75
C VAL A 97 3.87 -23.44 16.25
N GLY A 98 4.41 -22.27 15.89
CA GLY A 98 4.56 -21.85 14.49
C GLY A 98 5.85 -22.32 13.80
N ARG A 99 6.90 -22.62 14.56
CA ARG A 99 8.22 -22.99 14.03
C ARG A 99 8.25 -24.27 13.16
N PRO A 100 7.47 -25.33 13.44
CA PRO A 100 7.45 -26.53 12.60
C PRO A 100 7.06 -26.26 11.14
N ALA A 101 6.14 -25.32 10.89
CA ALA A 101 5.72 -24.96 9.54
C ALA A 101 6.84 -24.28 8.73
N LEU A 102 7.68 -23.47 9.39
CA LEU A 102 8.86 -22.86 8.76
C LEU A 102 9.93 -23.91 8.45
N VAL A 103 10.20 -24.83 9.39
CA VAL A 103 11.11 -25.97 9.18
C VAL A 103 10.71 -26.77 7.94
N GLN A 104 9.43 -27.13 7.83
CA GLN A 104 8.91 -27.89 6.68
C GLN A 104 9.00 -27.11 5.36
N ALA A 105 8.84 -25.78 5.38
CA ALA A 105 8.98 -24.95 4.18
C ALA A 105 10.44 -24.86 3.70
N LEU A 106 11.38 -24.73 4.63
CA LEU A 106 12.81 -24.70 4.34
C LEU A 106 13.30 -26.05 3.81
N ASP A 107 12.87 -27.15 4.43
CA ASP A 107 13.14 -28.51 3.97
C ASP A 107 12.76 -28.68 2.50
N ARG A 108 11.52 -28.31 2.18
CA ARG A 108 10.99 -28.37 0.81
C ARG A 108 11.82 -27.54 -0.18
N HIS A 109 12.23 -26.34 0.22
CA HIS A 109 13.00 -25.45 -0.66
C HIS A 109 14.40 -26.00 -0.95
N ILE A 110 15.10 -26.47 0.09
CA ILE A 110 16.44 -27.05 -0.04
C ILE A 110 16.40 -28.27 -0.96
N ARG A 111 15.38 -29.13 -0.80
CA ARG A 111 15.19 -30.29 -1.68
C ARG A 111 14.95 -29.89 -3.14
N GLY A 112 14.18 -28.84 -3.39
CA GLY A 112 13.96 -28.31 -4.74
C GLY A 112 15.24 -27.77 -5.40
N LEU A 113 16.10 -27.10 -4.64
CA LEU A 113 17.39 -26.60 -5.16
C LEU A 113 18.30 -27.73 -5.62
N SER A 114 18.37 -28.81 -4.84
CA SER A 114 19.21 -29.96 -5.18
C SER A 114 18.63 -30.77 -6.35
N GLN A 115 17.31 -30.75 -6.58
CA GLN A 115 16.68 -31.34 -7.78
C GLN A 115 16.96 -30.54 -9.05
N ALA A 116 17.19 -29.23 -8.94
CA ALA A 116 17.50 -28.35 -10.06
C ALA A 116 18.96 -28.44 -10.56
N GLY A 117 19.73 -29.42 -10.10
CA GLY A 117 21.11 -29.65 -10.56
C GLY A 117 22.13 -28.62 -10.06
N MET A 118 21.81 -27.87 -9.00
CA MET A 118 22.75 -26.92 -8.41
C MET A 118 23.95 -27.66 -7.79
N PRO A 119 25.20 -27.22 -8.03
CA PRO A 119 26.42 -27.96 -7.64
C PRO A 119 26.76 -27.90 -6.14
N LEU A 120 25.85 -27.43 -5.29
CA LEU A 120 26.08 -27.30 -3.86
C LEU A 120 25.60 -28.56 -3.14
N ASP A 121 26.51 -29.20 -2.40
CA ASP A 121 26.13 -30.21 -1.41
C ASP A 121 25.19 -29.59 -0.36
N THR A 122 24.29 -30.40 0.19
CA THR A 122 23.26 -30.01 1.16
C THR A 122 23.86 -29.23 2.33
N ASP A 123 25.04 -29.63 2.80
CA ASP A 123 25.71 -28.96 3.90
C ASP A 123 26.25 -27.57 3.54
N GLN A 124 26.79 -27.41 2.32
CA GLN A 124 27.24 -26.11 1.83
C GLN A 124 26.05 -25.16 1.62
N ALA A 125 24.94 -25.68 1.10
CA ALA A 125 23.70 -24.94 0.95
C ALA A 125 23.16 -24.47 2.30
N LEU A 126 23.10 -25.34 3.31
CA LEU A 126 22.65 -24.99 4.66
C LEU A 126 23.53 -23.91 5.30
N ARG A 127 24.86 -24.01 5.15
CA ARG A 127 25.80 -22.99 5.66
C ARG A 127 25.62 -21.63 5.00
N MET A 128 25.43 -21.62 3.67
CA MET A 128 25.15 -20.39 2.91
C MET A 128 23.81 -19.76 3.33
N LEU A 129 22.75 -20.57 3.40
CA LEU A 129 21.40 -20.10 3.78
C LEU A 129 21.35 -19.58 5.23
N ALA A 130 22.21 -20.11 6.10
CA ALA A 130 22.31 -19.67 7.49
C ALA A 130 23.00 -18.31 7.65
N GLN A 131 23.69 -17.77 6.63
CA GLN A 131 24.34 -16.45 6.73
C GLN A 131 23.29 -15.36 7.03
N PRO A 132 23.60 -14.34 7.87
CA PRO A 132 22.61 -13.36 8.33
C PRO A 132 21.83 -12.66 7.20
N ARG A 133 22.54 -12.24 6.14
CA ARG A 133 21.93 -11.59 4.98
C ARG A 133 20.98 -12.52 4.22
N MET A 134 21.35 -13.79 4.10
CA MET A 134 20.55 -14.80 3.40
C MET A 134 19.33 -15.21 4.25
N ALA A 135 19.50 -15.40 5.55
CA ALA A 135 18.41 -15.65 6.49
C ALA A 135 17.37 -14.53 6.46
N GLY A 136 17.79 -13.26 6.34
CA GLY A 136 16.90 -12.12 6.13
C GLY A 136 16.13 -12.17 4.80
N CYS A 137 16.81 -12.52 3.70
CA CYS A 137 16.15 -12.73 2.41
C CYS A 137 15.10 -13.85 2.45
N ILE A 138 15.43 -14.98 3.09
CA ILE A 138 14.52 -16.12 3.26
C ILE A 138 13.32 -15.74 4.14
N ALA A 139 13.56 -15.02 5.25
CA ALA A 139 12.51 -14.52 6.13
C ALA A 139 11.50 -13.66 5.36
N ARG A 140 12.00 -12.73 4.54
CA ARG A 140 11.17 -11.90 3.65
C ARG A 140 10.33 -12.77 2.70
N SER A 141 10.97 -13.68 1.96
CA SER A 141 10.28 -14.56 1.02
C SER A 141 9.24 -15.46 1.69
N PHE A 142 9.51 -15.94 2.91
CA PHE A 142 8.58 -16.74 3.69
C PHE A 142 7.36 -15.92 4.16
N LEU A 143 7.57 -14.69 4.65
CA LEU A 143 6.50 -13.79 5.04
C LEU A 143 5.60 -13.45 3.84
N GLU A 144 6.18 -13.10 2.70
CA GLU A 144 5.46 -12.83 1.46
C GLU A 144 4.67 -14.07 0.99
N ALA A 145 5.27 -15.26 1.10
CA ALA A 145 4.59 -16.52 0.82
C ALA A 145 3.42 -16.84 1.76
N ARG A 146 3.45 -16.32 3.00
CA ARG A 146 2.33 -16.46 3.92
C ARG A 146 1.21 -15.47 3.61
N LEU A 147 1.59 -14.22 3.31
CA LEU A 147 0.68 -13.17 2.87
C LEU A 147 -0.08 -13.55 1.58
N ARG A 148 0.60 -14.27 0.67
CA ARG A 148 0.00 -14.93 -0.52
C ARG A 148 -1.17 -15.86 -0.20
N ARG A 149 -0.97 -16.81 0.73
CA ARG A 149 -1.96 -17.86 1.03
C ARG A 149 -3.17 -17.33 1.78
N THR A 150 -3.07 -16.12 2.36
CA THR A 150 -4.17 -15.41 3.00
C THR A 150 -4.92 -14.47 2.05
N ALA A 151 -4.77 -14.60 0.73
CA ALA A 151 -5.52 -13.84 -0.27
C ALA A 151 -7.03 -14.12 -0.18
N ALA A 152 -7.68 -13.46 0.76
CA ALA A 152 -9.10 -13.21 0.74
C ALA A 152 -9.44 -12.45 -0.56
N PRO A 153 -10.68 -12.57 -1.09
CA PRO A 153 -11.14 -11.74 -2.20
C PRO A 153 -10.88 -10.26 -1.86
N ALA A 154 -10.49 -9.46 -2.87
CA ALA A 154 -10.27 -8.03 -2.70
C ALA A 154 -11.52 -7.42 -2.03
N ARG A 155 -11.38 -6.92 -0.80
CA ARG A 155 -12.49 -6.31 -0.08
C ARG A 155 -12.69 -4.92 -0.66
N LEU A 156 -13.86 -4.65 -1.22
CA LEU A 156 -14.22 -3.30 -1.64
C LEU A 156 -14.57 -2.48 -0.41
N ARG A 157 -13.87 -1.37 -0.23
CA ARG A 157 -14.22 -0.35 0.77
C ARG A 157 -14.59 0.94 0.09
N ARG A 158 -15.46 1.72 0.73
CA ARG A 158 -15.95 2.99 0.19
C ARG A 158 -15.42 4.15 0.98
N LEU A 159 -15.16 5.29 0.32
CA LEU A 159 -14.80 6.52 1.04
C LEU A 159 -15.96 6.98 1.94
N SER A 160 -17.20 6.75 1.49
CA SER A 160 -18.43 7.00 2.24
C SER A 160 -18.55 6.26 3.58
N GLU A 161 -17.69 5.27 3.88
CA GLU A 161 -17.58 4.69 5.23
C GLU A 161 -17.15 5.73 6.28
N ILE A 162 -16.48 6.80 5.85
CA ILE A 162 -16.21 7.98 6.66
C ILE A 162 -17.38 8.94 6.43
N ARG A 163 -18.30 8.99 7.40
CA ARG A 163 -19.55 9.76 7.26
C ARG A 163 -19.40 11.27 7.43
N THR A 164 -18.31 11.69 8.09
CA THR A 164 -18.13 13.08 8.51
C THR A 164 -16.66 13.49 8.39
N LEU A 165 -16.40 14.71 7.93
CA LEU A 165 -15.09 15.36 8.00
C LEU A 165 -15.15 16.58 8.89
N ARG A 166 -14.32 16.61 9.94
CA ARG A 166 -14.13 17.80 10.75
C ARG A 166 -13.07 18.69 10.12
N MET A 167 -13.39 19.96 9.92
CA MET A 167 -12.49 20.94 9.30
C MET A 167 -12.79 22.36 9.80
N ARG A 168 -11.96 23.33 9.43
CA ARG A 168 -12.25 24.75 9.67
C ARG A 168 -12.94 25.38 8.46
N LEU A 169 -13.87 26.31 8.70
CA LEU A 169 -14.65 26.95 7.64
C LEU A 169 -13.77 27.79 6.71
N ASP A 170 -12.87 28.58 7.30
CA ASP A 170 -11.90 29.45 6.62
C ASP A 170 -10.86 28.66 5.79
N ALA A 171 -10.48 27.47 6.26
CA ALA A 171 -9.54 26.57 5.60
C ALA A 171 -10.22 25.47 4.76
N SER A 172 -11.36 25.79 4.12
CA SER A 172 -12.08 24.84 3.25
C SER A 172 -12.65 25.49 1.98
N VAL A 173 -12.99 24.66 1.00
CA VAL A 173 -13.62 25.04 -0.28
C VAL A 173 -14.95 24.29 -0.43
N ALA A 174 -15.98 24.97 -0.93
CA ALA A 174 -17.21 24.31 -1.39
C ALA A 174 -16.98 23.61 -2.73
N VAL A 175 -17.49 22.39 -2.86
CA VAL A 175 -17.32 21.56 -4.05
C VAL A 175 -18.59 20.75 -4.33
N ASP A 176 -18.84 20.46 -5.62
CA ASP A 176 -20.02 19.69 -6.02
C ASP A 176 -19.71 18.29 -6.53
N LYS A 177 -18.48 18.05 -6.97
CA LYS A 177 -18.07 16.77 -7.52
C LYS A 177 -17.42 15.86 -6.47
N CYS A 178 -17.85 15.95 -5.21
CA CYS A 178 -17.29 15.18 -4.11
C CYS A 178 -18.41 14.62 -3.22
N ILE A 179 -18.13 13.53 -2.51
CA ILE A 179 -19.07 12.95 -1.53
C ILE A 179 -19.39 13.90 -0.36
N TYR A 180 -18.50 14.86 -0.10
CA TYR A 180 -18.67 15.93 0.88
C TYR A 180 -18.94 17.25 0.14
N PRO A 181 -19.85 18.11 0.62
CA PRO A 181 -20.10 19.42 0.01
C PRO A 181 -18.95 20.42 0.20
N ARG A 182 -17.99 20.11 1.09
CA ARG A 182 -16.79 20.91 1.32
C ARG A 182 -15.58 20.02 1.53
N LEU A 183 -14.42 20.49 1.09
CA LEU A 183 -13.14 19.85 1.33
C LEU A 183 -12.18 20.81 2.06
N PRO A 184 -11.36 20.31 2.99
CA PRO A 184 -10.33 21.12 3.62
C PRO A 184 -9.20 21.42 2.63
N VAL A 185 -8.51 22.53 2.82
CA VAL A 185 -7.30 22.91 2.08
C VAL A 185 -6.09 22.72 3.00
N ALA A 186 -4.96 22.20 2.50
CA ALA A 186 -3.76 22.06 3.31
C ALA A 186 -3.16 23.42 3.66
N LEU A 187 -2.60 23.51 4.87
CA LEU A 187 -1.92 24.71 5.35
C LEU A 187 -0.56 24.95 4.68
N ARG A 188 0.06 23.91 4.11
CA ARG A 188 1.42 23.98 3.58
C ARG A 188 1.51 24.78 2.27
N ASP A 189 0.56 24.58 1.36
CA ASP A 189 0.50 25.27 0.07
C ASP A 189 -0.98 25.46 -0.35
N PRO A 190 -1.71 26.34 0.36
CA PRO A 190 -3.14 26.47 0.17
C PRO A 190 -3.51 27.02 -1.21
N ALA A 191 -2.65 27.86 -1.80
CA ALA A 191 -2.89 28.46 -3.11
C ALA A 191 -2.89 27.40 -4.22
N ARG A 192 -1.89 26.51 -4.22
CA ARG A 192 -1.80 25.41 -5.18
C ARG A 192 -2.96 24.43 -5.06
N GLU A 193 -3.31 24.08 -3.83
CA GLU A 193 -4.41 23.15 -3.58
C GLU A 193 -5.78 23.75 -3.95
N ARG A 194 -6.00 25.04 -3.66
CA ARG A 194 -7.20 25.77 -4.10
C ARG A 194 -7.29 25.81 -5.62
N ALA A 195 -6.19 26.14 -6.30
CA ALA A 195 -6.15 26.18 -7.76
C ALA A 195 -6.45 24.82 -8.39
N PHE A 196 -5.96 23.73 -7.79
CA PHE A 196 -6.27 22.36 -8.21
C PHE A 196 -7.75 22.02 -8.01
N LEU A 197 -8.31 22.33 -6.83
CA LEU A 197 -9.73 22.10 -6.51
C LEU A 197 -10.65 22.88 -7.45
N ASP A 198 -10.36 24.16 -7.69
CA ASP A 198 -11.14 25.02 -8.57
C ASP A 198 -11.10 24.51 -10.02
N TRP A 199 -9.95 24.02 -10.48
CA TRP A 199 -9.84 23.43 -11.82
C TRP A 199 -10.60 22.11 -11.93
N ALA A 200 -10.48 21.20 -10.94
CA ALA A 200 -11.22 19.94 -10.93
C ALA A 200 -12.75 20.18 -10.89
N GLN A 201 -13.19 21.18 -10.12
CA GLN A 201 -14.58 21.60 -10.06
C GLN A 201 -15.06 22.15 -11.41
N ALA A 202 -14.28 23.01 -12.07
CA ALA A 202 -14.66 23.63 -13.34
C ALA A 202 -14.57 22.69 -14.56
N ASP A 203 -13.68 21.69 -14.56
CA ASP A 203 -13.45 20.84 -15.72
C ASP A 203 -14.58 19.81 -15.92
N PRO A 204 -15.37 19.86 -17.02
CA PRO A 204 -16.44 18.88 -17.28
C PRO A 204 -15.91 17.46 -17.52
N GLY A 205 -14.62 17.29 -17.81
CA GLY A 205 -13.97 15.98 -17.92
C GLY A 205 -13.76 15.27 -16.58
N VAL A 206 -14.00 15.94 -15.45
CA VAL A 206 -13.94 15.35 -14.11
C VAL A 206 -15.35 15.02 -13.63
N ASP A 207 -15.55 13.75 -13.28
CA ASP A 207 -16.82 13.23 -12.74
C ASP A 207 -16.88 13.35 -11.21
N ALA A 208 -15.79 12.97 -10.53
CA ALA A 208 -15.69 13.07 -9.08
C ALA A 208 -14.25 13.29 -8.63
N PHE A 209 -14.04 13.95 -7.49
CA PHE A 209 -12.75 14.03 -6.83
C PHE A 209 -12.91 14.06 -5.30
N CYS A 210 -11.89 13.64 -4.56
CA CYS A 210 -11.88 13.71 -3.11
C CYS A 210 -10.47 13.91 -2.58
N ARG A 211 -10.32 14.81 -1.62
CA ARG A 211 -9.08 14.99 -0.86
C ARG A 211 -8.90 13.87 0.16
N ILE A 212 -7.72 13.26 0.18
CA ILE A 212 -7.41 12.12 1.02
C ILE A 212 -6.66 12.56 2.28
N GLY A 213 -7.40 12.74 3.36
CA GLY A 213 -6.85 13.03 4.70
C GLY A 213 -6.54 11.79 5.55
N GLY A 214 -6.07 12.03 6.79
CA GLY A 214 -5.68 10.98 7.74
C GLY A 214 -6.79 10.00 8.14
N ARG A 215 -8.07 10.41 8.07
CA ARG A 215 -9.22 9.51 8.33
C ARG A 215 -9.36 8.42 7.27
N HIS A 216 -8.87 8.65 6.05
CA HIS A 216 -8.93 7.70 4.92
C HIS A 216 -7.83 6.64 5.03
N GLY A 217 -7.84 5.86 6.11
CA GLY A 217 -6.82 4.85 6.40
C GLY A 217 -6.68 3.77 5.33
N LEU A 218 -7.73 3.54 4.53
CA LEU A 218 -7.73 2.59 3.41
C LEU A 218 -6.77 2.97 2.26
N LEU A 219 -6.41 4.25 2.15
CA LEU A 219 -5.47 4.78 1.15
C LEU A 219 -4.10 5.08 1.76
N ARG A 220 -3.79 4.48 2.93
CA ARG A 220 -2.43 4.48 3.50
C ARG A 220 -1.65 3.29 2.96
N LEU A 221 -0.95 3.51 1.86
CA LEU A 221 -0.14 2.52 1.18
C LEU A 221 1.17 2.34 1.95
N ARG A 222 1.46 1.09 2.34
CA ARG A 222 2.71 0.72 3.00
C ARG A 222 3.67 0.15 1.97
N TYR A 223 4.93 0.54 2.07
CA TYR A 223 6.01 0.11 1.18
C TYR A 223 7.33 0.04 1.94
N GLN A 224 8.37 -0.57 1.35
CA GLN A 224 9.72 -0.45 1.87
C GLN A 224 10.39 0.75 1.21
N ASP A 225 11.00 1.65 1.98
CA ASP A 225 11.77 2.76 1.41
C ASP A 225 13.07 2.29 0.75
N ASP A 226 13.82 3.24 0.20
CA ASP A 226 15.06 2.96 -0.52
C ASP A 226 16.17 2.36 0.38
N GLU A 227 16.03 2.47 1.72
CA GLU A 227 16.93 1.88 2.72
C GLU A 227 16.41 0.50 3.22
N GLY A 228 15.25 0.05 2.74
CA GLY A 228 14.62 -1.20 3.14
C GLY A 228 13.76 -1.11 4.40
N GLY A 229 13.61 0.08 4.98
CA GLY A 229 12.79 0.38 6.15
C GLY A 229 11.29 0.42 5.84
N PRO A 230 10.41 0.19 6.83
CA PRO A 230 8.97 0.26 6.64
C PRO A 230 8.49 1.71 6.50
N ALA A 231 7.95 2.04 5.34
CA ALA A 231 7.40 3.36 5.03
C ALA A 231 5.89 3.30 4.72
N ALA A 232 5.24 4.45 4.80
CA ALA A 232 3.85 4.59 4.36
C ALA A 232 3.57 5.97 3.77
N TRP A 233 2.75 5.99 2.74
CA TRP A 233 2.36 7.20 2.02
C TRP A 233 0.85 7.18 1.72
N ARG A 234 0.28 8.37 1.47
CA ARG A 234 -1.09 8.56 0.99
C ARG A 234 -1.05 9.52 -0.20
N PRO A 235 -1.84 9.29 -1.25
CA PRO A 235 -2.07 10.32 -2.26
C PRO A 235 -2.75 11.54 -1.61
N ASP A 236 -2.61 12.72 -2.21
CA ASP A 236 -3.33 13.92 -1.78
C ASP A 236 -4.80 13.87 -2.25
N PHE A 237 -5.03 13.38 -3.47
CA PHE A 237 -6.36 13.30 -4.07
C PHE A 237 -6.63 11.98 -4.79
N LEU A 238 -7.90 11.62 -4.85
CA LEU A 238 -8.45 10.77 -5.90
C LEU A 238 -9.23 11.64 -6.90
N VAL A 239 -9.03 11.40 -8.19
CA VAL A 239 -9.77 12.06 -9.27
C VAL A 239 -10.32 11.02 -10.24
N ARG A 240 -11.61 11.05 -10.51
CA ARG A 240 -12.32 10.20 -11.46
C ARG A 240 -12.70 11.01 -12.68
N LEU A 241 -12.30 10.54 -13.86
CA LEU A 241 -12.62 11.20 -15.12
C LEU A 241 -13.96 10.70 -15.68
N ALA A 242 -14.69 11.62 -16.32
CA ALA A 242 -15.94 11.35 -17.03
C ALA A 242 -15.70 10.89 -18.47
N THR A 243 -14.70 11.49 -19.14
CA THR A 243 -14.43 11.28 -20.58
C THR A 243 -13.74 9.97 -20.89
N VAL A 244 -12.96 9.45 -19.94
CA VAL A 244 -12.29 8.16 -20.01
C VAL A 244 -12.52 7.41 -18.71
N PRO A 245 -12.71 6.08 -18.72
CA PRO A 245 -12.97 5.30 -17.52
C PRO A 245 -11.68 5.16 -16.70
N ALA A 246 -11.32 6.22 -15.97
CA ALA A 246 -10.06 6.33 -15.24
C ALA A 246 -10.22 6.94 -13.85
N VAL A 247 -9.42 6.44 -12.90
CA VAL A 247 -9.21 7.01 -11.57
C VAL A 247 -7.73 7.31 -11.40
N TYR A 248 -7.40 8.50 -10.90
CA TYR A 248 -6.05 8.95 -10.65
C TYR A 248 -5.80 9.12 -9.15
N LEU A 249 -4.72 8.49 -8.67
CA LEU A 249 -4.04 8.84 -7.43
C LEU A 249 -3.15 10.04 -7.72
N VAL A 250 -3.43 11.19 -7.12
CA VAL A 250 -2.69 12.42 -7.37
C VAL A 250 -1.86 12.78 -6.14
N GLU A 251 -0.57 13.02 -6.36
CA GLU A 251 0.33 13.59 -5.35
C GLU A 251 0.64 15.02 -5.78
N LEU A 252 -0.09 15.95 -5.17
CA LEU A 252 -0.05 17.38 -5.50
C LEU A 252 1.11 18.09 -4.81
N HIS A 253 1.45 17.63 -3.61
CA HIS A 253 2.45 18.26 -2.75
C HIS A 253 3.68 17.38 -2.57
N GLY A 254 4.79 18.04 -2.28
CA GLY A 254 6.03 17.38 -1.86
C GLY A 254 7.08 17.27 -2.96
N PRO A 255 8.31 16.89 -2.57
CA PRO A 255 9.38 16.67 -3.52
C PRO A 255 9.03 15.50 -4.46
N ARG A 256 9.77 15.40 -5.56
CA ARG A 256 9.64 14.26 -6.47
C ARG A 256 9.80 12.96 -5.66
N PRO A 257 8.85 12.02 -5.77
CA PRO A 257 8.92 10.75 -5.04
C PRO A 257 10.17 9.95 -5.44
N GLY A 258 10.84 9.34 -4.45
CA GLY A 258 11.96 8.42 -4.66
C GLY A 258 11.52 7.11 -5.35
N ALA A 259 12.50 6.32 -5.80
CA ALA A 259 12.27 5.12 -6.63
C ALA A 259 11.39 4.08 -5.93
N ALA A 260 11.59 3.83 -4.64
CA ALA A 260 10.76 2.91 -3.86
C ALA A 260 9.28 3.32 -3.81
N ARG A 261 8.98 4.61 -3.58
CA ARG A 261 7.60 5.09 -3.56
C ARG A 261 6.96 5.00 -4.94
N LEU A 262 7.71 5.33 -5.99
CA LEU A 262 7.24 5.23 -7.36
C LEU A 262 6.84 3.80 -7.70
N HIS A 263 7.71 2.83 -7.42
CA HIS A 263 7.40 1.41 -7.62
C HIS A 263 6.19 0.98 -6.82
N ALA A 264 6.09 1.38 -5.56
CA ALA A 264 4.94 1.02 -4.72
C ALA A 264 3.61 1.57 -5.25
N ALA A 265 3.60 2.84 -5.67
CA ALA A 265 2.42 3.49 -6.25
C ALA A 265 2.00 2.82 -7.57
N MET A 266 2.96 2.58 -8.47
CA MET A 266 2.72 1.92 -9.75
C MET A 266 2.24 0.49 -9.57
N GLY A 267 2.93 -0.30 -8.74
CA GLY A 267 2.54 -1.67 -8.43
C GLY A 267 1.14 -1.76 -7.80
N TRP A 268 0.75 -0.77 -7.00
CA TRP A 268 -0.63 -0.72 -6.48
C TRP A 268 -1.66 -0.49 -7.59
N CYS A 269 -1.44 0.48 -8.48
CA CYS A 269 -2.30 0.71 -9.65
C CYS A 269 -2.39 -0.51 -10.55
N GLU A 270 -1.26 -1.16 -10.84
CA GLU A 270 -1.20 -2.37 -11.66
C GLU A 270 -2.02 -3.52 -11.04
N ARG A 271 -1.90 -3.71 -9.72
CA ARG A 271 -2.70 -4.72 -9.01
C ARG A 271 -4.19 -4.43 -9.05
N ILE A 272 -4.60 -3.16 -8.90
CA ILE A 272 -6.02 -2.82 -9.07
C ILE A 272 -6.45 -3.11 -10.51
N ASN A 273 -5.66 -2.72 -11.49
CA ASN A 273 -6.00 -2.91 -12.91
C ASN A 273 -6.04 -4.39 -13.32
N ALA A 274 -5.31 -5.25 -12.61
CA ALA A 274 -5.35 -6.71 -12.78
C ALA A 274 -6.62 -7.35 -12.18
N LEU A 275 -7.39 -6.64 -11.36
CA LEU A 275 -8.70 -7.13 -10.90
C LEU A 275 -9.71 -7.15 -12.05
N PRO A 276 -10.71 -8.05 -11.99
CA PRO A 276 -11.89 -7.98 -12.84
C PRO A 276 -12.47 -6.56 -12.88
N SER A 277 -12.82 -6.09 -14.08
CA SER A 277 -13.25 -4.70 -14.30
C SER A 277 -14.38 -4.25 -13.38
N ILE A 278 -15.32 -5.15 -13.07
CA ILE A 278 -16.43 -4.89 -12.14
C ILE A 278 -15.96 -4.51 -10.72
N LEU A 279 -14.86 -5.10 -10.25
CA LEU A 279 -14.29 -4.81 -8.92
C LEU A 279 -13.52 -3.50 -8.87
N ARG A 280 -13.30 -2.85 -10.02
CA ARG A 280 -12.64 -1.54 -10.13
C ARG A 280 -13.57 -0.50 -10.75
N ASP A 281 -14.88 -0.70 -10.58
CA ASP A 281 -15.92 0.21 -11.06
C ASP A 281 -15.78 0.47 -12.58
N MET A 282 -15.39 -0.57 -13.32
CA MET A 282 -15.08 -0.54 -14.76
C MET A 282 -13.99 0.47 -15.17
N ARG A 283 -13.18 0.96 -14.23
CA ARG A 283 -12.20 2.03 -14.45
C ARG A 283 -10.77 1.56 -14.24
N SER A 284 -9.85 2.16 -14.99
CA SER A 284 -8.41 1.93 -14.86
C SER A 284 -7.80 2.95 -13.90
N TRP A 285 -6.91 2.49 -13.03
CA TRP A 285 -6.28 3.29 -11.98
C TRP A 285 -4.86 3.69 -12.40
N PHE A 286 -4.51 4.95 -12.18
CA PHE A 286 -3.23 5.54 -12.54
C PHE A 286 -2.67 6.38 -11.39
N TYR A 287 -1.35 6.58 -11.40
CA TYR A 287 -0.67 7.46 -10.44
C TYR A 287 -0.04 8.66 -11.16
N ALA A 288 -0.29 9.86 -10.65
CA ALA A 288 0.15 11.14 -11.21
C ALA A 288 0.86 11.99 -10.13
N PRO A 289 2.21 11.99 -10.12
CA PRO A 289 2.99 12.88 -9.25
C PRO A 289 3.04 14.30 -9.86
N LEU A 290 2.28 15.22 -9.28
CA LEU A 290 2.19 16.62 -9.70
C LEU A 290 3.08 17.57 -8.88
N GLY A 291 3.80 17.11 -7.85
CA GLY A 291 4.57 17.98 -6.93
C GLY A 291 5.47 19.04 -7.58
N GLY A 292 6.03 18.76 -8.76
CA GLY A 292 6.86 19.70 -9.54
C GLY A 292 6.21 20.29 -10.79
N VAL A 293 4.93 20.01 -11.06
CA VAL A 293 4.27 20.38 -12.33
C VAL A 293 3.51 21.70 -12.17
N PRO A 294 3.77 22.74 -13.00
CA PRO A 294 3.07 24.01 -12.89
C PRO A 294 1.61 23.88 -13.36
N LEU A 295 0.65 24.05 -12.45
CA LEU A 295 -0.79 23.94 -12.76
C LEU A 295 -1.27 25.07 -13.67
N ASP A 296 -0.84 26.31 -13.39
CA ASP A 296 -1.30 27.51 -14.10
C ASP A 296 -0.97 27.50 -15.59
N HIS A 297 0.16 26.90 -15.97
CA HIS A 297 0.61 26.85 -17.35
C HIS A 297 -0.35 26.06 -18.25
N GLY A 298 -0.80 24.90 -17.78
CA GLY A 298 -1.79 24.10 -18.49
C GLY A 298 -3.15 24.79 -18.55
N ARG A 299 -3.60 25.34 -17.41
CA ARG A 299 -4.89 26.03 -17.31
C ARG A 299 -4.98 27.26 -18.21
N ARG A 300 -3.94 28.11 -18.26
CA ARG A 300 -3.90 29.30 -19.13
C ARG A 300 -3.92 28.95 -20.63
N ARG A 301 -3.47 27.75 -20.99
CA ARG A 301 -3.49 27.24 -22.38
C ARG A 301 -4.77 26.47 -22.72
N GLY A 302 -5.76 26.47 -21.83
CA GLY A 302 -7.05 25.79 -22.06
C GLY A 302 -6.97 24.27 -21.96
N ALA A 303 -5.89 23.71 -21.40
CA ALA A 303 -5.79 22.27 -21.21
C ALA A 303 -6.83 21.76 -20.22
N ARG A 304 -7.27 20.51 -20.40
CA ARG A 304 -8.12 19.83 -19.41
C ARG A 304 -7.28 19.25 -18.27
N LEU A 305 -7.85 19.14 -17.07
CA LEU A 305 -7.20 18.50 -15.94
C LEU A 305 -6.87 17.04 -16.27
N GLY A 306 -7.76 16.35 -16.99
CA GLY A 306 -7.51 14.99 -17.47
C GLY A 306 -6.26 14.86 -18.36
N GLU A 307 -5.95 15.88 -19.16
CA GLU A 307 -4.76 15.92 -20.02
C GLU A 307 -3.50 16.12 -19.19
N LEU A 308 -3.55 17.03 -18.20
CA LEU A 308 -2.45 17.22 -17.26
C LEU A 308 -2.14 15.92 -16.49
N LEU A 309 -3.18 15.25 -16.00
CA LEU A 309 -3.05 13.98 -15.29
C LEU A 309 -2.48 12.89 -16.20
N ALA A 310 -2.94 12.81 -17.46
CA ALA A 310 -2.42 11.86 -18.43
C ALA A 310 -0.95 12.14 -18.82
N PHE A 311 -0.57 13.41 -18.90
CA PHE A 311 0.81 13.85 -19.15
C PHE A 311 1.73 13.50 -17.98
N ALA A 312 1.29 13.78 -16.75
CA ALA A 312 2.08 13.53 -15.55
C ALA A 312 2.06 12.05 -15.12
N ARG A 313 1.12 11.23 -15.63
CA ARG A 313 1.02 9.84 -15.21
C ARG A 313 2.31 9.10 -15.51
N LEU A 314 2.77 8.34 -14.54
CA LEU A 314 3.86 7.41 -14.78
C LEU A 314 3.33 6.19 -15.54
N ARG A 315 4.10 5.77 -16.55
CA ARG A 315 3.82 4.57 -17.34
C ARG A 315 4.74 3.44 -16.88
N ALA A 316 4.25 2.21 -16.94
CA ALA A 316 5.08 1.01 -16.76
C ALA A 316 6.30 1.11 -17.69
N GLY A 317 7.51 0.99 -17.13
CA GLY A 317 8.79 1.14 -17.84
C GLY A 317 9.60 2.41 -17.50
N TYR A 318 9.04 3.37 -16.75
CA TYR A 318 9.78 4.60 -16.39
C TYR A 318 10.95 4.36 -15.42
N VAL A 319 10.97 3.24 -14.70
CA VAL A 319 11.97 2.94 -13.66
C VAL A 319 13.05 1.94 -14.10
N ALA A 320 13.13 1.66 -15.41
CA ALA A 320 14.18 0.83 -16.02
C ALA A 320 15.38 1.64 -16.55
N ARG A 321 15.65 2.82 -15.97
CA ARG A 321 16.84 3.63 -16.25
C ARG A 321 17.47 4.11 -14.96
#